data_AF-A0A9D4QP84-F1
#
_entry.id   AF-A0A9D4QP84-F1
#
_cell.length_a   1.000
_cell.length_b   1.000
_cell.length_c   1.000
_cell.angle_alpha   90.00
_cell.angle_beta   90.00
_cell.angle_gamma   90.00
#
_symmetry.space_group_name_H-M   'P 1'
#
loop_
_entity.id
_entity.type
_entity.pdbx_description
1 polymer ?
#
loop_
_entity_poly.entity_id
_entity_poly.type
_entity_poly.pdbx_seq_one_letter_code
_entity_poly.pdbx_strand_id
1 'polypeptide(L)' 'MINDAENGDAKQNCVMKIVEVNQTPHLCTFADRDIAIGEELRYDYGVPTLPWRKKCTEQKMGNPMTTRSTDR' A
#
# COMPACT_ATOMS: atom_id res chain seq x y z
N MET A 1 10.05 -2.40 0.93
CA MET A 1 8.70 -2.66 1.49
C MET A 1 8.17 -1.32 2.00
N ILE A 2 6.90 -0.99 1.77
CA ILE A 2 6.32 0.32 2.10
C ILE A 2 5.16 0.08 3.07
N ASN A 3 5.21 0.75 4.22
CA ASN A 3 4.25 0.63 5.34
C ASN A 3 2.92 1.37 5.08
N ASP A 4 2.66 1.72 3.84
CA ASP A 4 1.48 2.48 3.42
C ASP A 4 0.30 1.54 3.22
N ALA A 5 -0.86 1.93 3.72
CA ALA A 5 -2.16 1.33 3.45
C ALA A 5 -3.19 2.46 3.42
N GLU A 6 -3.89 2.63 2.30
CA GLU A 6 -4.91 3.66 2.16
C GLU A 6 -6.03 3.48 3.20
N ASN A 7 -6.64 4.58 3.65
CA ASN A 7 -7.73 4.51 4.62
C ASN A 7 -8.85 3.56 4.14
N GLY A 8 -9.12 2.52 4.93
CA GLY A 8 -10.10 1.48 4.60
C GLY A 8 -9.54 0.28 3.82
N ASP A 9 -8.23 0.25 3.51
CA ASP A 9 -7.56 -0.96 3.02
C ASP A 9 -7.52 -2.02 4.15
N ALA A 10 -7.83 -3.28 3.82
CA ALA A 10 -7.84 -4.38 4.77
C ALA A 10 -6.47 -4.63 5.46
N LYS A 11 -5.38 -4.16 4.85
CA LYS A 11 -4.02 -4.24 5.39
C LYS A 11 -3.73 -3.13 6.39
N GLN A 12 -4.55 -2.09 6.48
CA GLN A 12 -4.41 -1.08 7.51
C GLN A 12 -4.66 -1.73 8.89
N ASN A 13 -3.70 -1.57 9.78
CA ASN A 13 -3.80 -2.05 11.16
C ASN A 13 -3.35 -0.99 12.17
N CYS A 14 -2.84 0.15 11.69
CA CYS A 14 -2.49 1.30 12.49
C CYS A 14 -3.09 2.60 11.96
N VAL A 15 -3.20 3.58 12.85
CA VAL A 15 -3.53 4.97 12.56
C VAL A 15 -2.45 5.90 13.11
N MET A 16 -2.16 6.97 12.37
CA MET A 16 -1.24 8.02 12.81
C MET A 16 -2.03 9.19 13.39
N LYS A 17 -1.63 9.65 14.58
CA LYS A 17 -2.24 10.82 15.23
C LYS A 17 -1.17 11.73 15.78
N ILE A 18 -1.39 13.03 15.68
CA ILE A 18 -0.61 14.02 16.43
C ILE A 18 -1.24 14.12 17.81
N VAL A 19 -0.45 13.85 18.85
CA VAL A 19 -0.86 13.93 20.25
C VAL A 19 -0.03 15.00 20.94
N GLU A 20 -0.69 15.93 21.62
CA GLU A 20 -0.01 16.95 22.41
C GLU A 20 0.26 16.43 23.82
N VAL A 21 1.53 16.45 24.23
CA VAL A 21 1.97 16.07 25.57
C VAL A 21 2.85 17.19 26.09
N ASN A 22 2.49 17.78 27.24
CA ASN A 22 3.22 18.91 27.84
C ASN A 22 3.48 20.04 26.83
N GLN A 23 2.44 20.47 26.09
CA GLN A 23 2.51 21.54 25.09
C GLN A 23 3.43 21.23 23.90
N THR A 24 3.85 19.98 23.73
CA THR A 24 4.72 19.54 22.63
C THR A 24 3.96 18.54 21.75
N PRO A 25 3.84 18.78 20.43
CA PRO A 25 3.20 17.84 19.52
C PRO A 25 4.10 16.63 19.23
N HIS A 26 3.54 15.43 19.35
CA HIS A 26 4.21 14.17 19.06
C HIS A 26 3.44 13.41 17.99
N LEU A 27 4.15 12.82 17.05
CA LEU A 27 3.55 11.94 16.06
C LEU A 27 3.56 10.50 16.60
N CYS A 28 2.37 9.95 16.83
CA CYS A 28 2.20 8.65 17.46
C CYS A 28 1.43 7.68 16.55
N THR A 29 1.87 6.43 16.54
CA THR A 29 1.18 5.32 15.85
C THR A 29 0.36 4.55 16.87
N PHE A 30 -0.91 4.33 16.57
CA PHE A 30 -1.83 3.54 17.40
C PHE A 30 -2.35 2.36 16.61
N ALA A 31 -2.54 1.22 17.27
CA ALA A 31 -3.23 0.08 16.68
C ALA A 31 -4.72 0.42 16.47
N ASP A 32 -5.24 0.11 15.29
CA ASP A 32 -6.67 0.25 14.95
C ASP A 32 -7.44 -1.06 15.17
N ARG A 33 -6.71 -2.19 15.17
CA ARG A 33 -7.18 -3.53 15.50
C ARG A 33 -6.07 -4.34 16.15
N ASP A 34 -6.40 -5.54 16.62
CA ASP A 34 -5.40 -6.50 17.08
C ASP A 34 -4.43 -6.85 15.94
N ILE A 35 -3.13 -6.90 16.27
CA ILE A 35 -2.02 -7.13 15.35
C ILE A 35 -1.33 -8.42 15.77
N ALA A 36 -1.20 -9.36 14.83
CA ALA A 36 -0.53 -10.63 15.10
C ALA A 36 1.01 -10.47 15.14
N ILE A 37 1.69 -11.39 15.84
CA ILE A 37 3.16 -11.41 15.85
C ILE A 37 3.68 -11.61 14.43
N GLY A 38 4.59 -10.73 14.00
CA GLY A 38 5.17 -10.74 12.66
C GLY A 38 4.31 -10.08 11.58
N GLU A 39 3.11 -9.59 11.92
CA GLU A 39 2.31 -8.76 11.02
C GLU A 39 2.97 -7.38 10.84
N GLU A 40 3.04 -6.92 9.60
CA GLU A 40 3.63 -5.62 9.27
C GLU A 40 2.70 -4.47 9.66
N LEU A 41 3.23 -3.48 10.37
CA LEU A 41 2.49 -2.27 10.74
C LEU A 41 2.26 -1.39 9.51
N ARG A 42 1.00 -1.11 9.21
CA ARG A 42 0.58 -0.35 8.02
C ARG A 42 -0.46 0.70 8.38
N TYR A 43 -0.26 1.90 7.85
CA TYR A 43 -1.12 3.06 8.11
C TYR A 43 -1.21 3.96 6.88
N ASP A 44 -2.24 4.79 6.82
CA ASP A 44 -2.39 5.76 5.73
C ASP A 44 -1.45 6.94 5.94
N TYR A 45 -0.62 7.22 4.92
CA TYR A 45 0.27 8.39 4.91
C TYR A 45 -0.50 9.69 4.65
N GLY A 46 -1.78 9.62 4.30
CA GLY A 46 -2.68 10.75 4.12
C GLY A 46 -2.50 11.51 2.80
N VAL A 47 -1.70 10.97 1.88
CA VAL A 47 -1.43 11.58 0.57
C VAL A 47 -1.92 10.63 -0.53
N PRO A 48 -2.97 10.98 -1.29
CA PRO A 48 -3.53 10.10 -2.31
C PRO A 48 -2.56 9.79 -3.47
N THR A 49 -1.68 10.73 -3.82
CA THR A 49 -0.87 10.70 -5.05
C THR A 49 0.56 10.20 -4.84
N LEU A 50 0.78 9.37 -3.83
CA LEU A 50 2.11 8.84 -3.51
C LEU A 50 2.69 8.05 -4.71
N PRO A 51 3.99 8.21 -5.03
CA PRO A 51 4.60 7.57 -6.20
C PRO A 51 4.43 6.05 -6.26
N TRP A 52 4.41 5.39 -5.10
CA TRP A 52 4.26 3.94 -4.98
C TRP A 52 2.81 3.44 -5.02
N ARG A 53 1.81 4.31 -4.88
CA ARG A 53 0.40 3.96 -5.11
C ARG A 53 0.06 3.88 -6.59
N LYS A 54 0.94 4.39 -7.47
CA LYS A 54 0.79 4.26 -8.91
C LYS A 54 0.82 2.78 -9.27
N LYS A 55 -0.31 2.25 -9.72
CA LYS A 55 -0.33 0.93 -10.36
C LYS A 55 0.61 1.01 -11.56
N CYS A 56 1.69 0.23 -11.55
CA CYS A 56 2.41 -0.06 -12.79
C CYS A 56 1.38 -0.69 -13.72
N THR A 57 0.87 0.09 -14.67
CA THR A 57 0.22 -0.48 -15.84
C THR A 57 1.33 -1.18 -16.61
N GLU A 58 1.66 -2.41 -16.22
CA GLU A 58 2.39 -3.31 -17.09
C GLU A 58 1.54 -3.44 -18.35
N GLN A 59 1.98 -2.77 -19.42
CA GLN A 59 1.42 -2.95 -20.74
C GLN A 59 1.51 -4.45 -21.03
N LYS A 60 0.36 -5.13 -21.08
CA LYS A 60 0.24 -6.36 -21.86
C LYS A 60 0.39 -5.97 -23.32
N MET A 61 1.62 -5.76 -23.78
CA MET A 61 1.92 -5.88 -25.20
C MET A 61 1.64 -7.34 -25.53
N GLY A 62 0.50 -7.60 -26.18
CA GLY A 62 0.14 -8.92 -26.64
C GLY A 62 1.30 -9.50 -27.45
N ASN A 63 1.72 -10.72 -27.12
CA ASN A 63 2.59 -11.48 -28.00
C ASN A 63 1.94 -11.51 -29.40
N PRO A 64 2.61 -11.09 -30.48
CA PRO A 64 2.12 -11.39 -31.81
C PRO A 64 2.18 -12.92 -31.96
N MET A 65 1.00 -13.54 -31.99
CA MET A 65 0.82 -14.96 -32.26
C MET A 65 1.43 -15.25 -33.64
N THR A 66 2.65 -15.78 -33.65
CA THR A 66 3.25 -16.32 -34.87
C THR A 66 2.62 -17.68 -35.10
N THR A 67 1.60 -17.74 -35.96
CA THR A 67 1.11 -19.00 -36.51
C THR A 67 2.16 -19.58 -37.43
N ARG A 68 2.91 -20.57 -36.95
CA ARG A 68 3.67 -21.48 -37.83
C ARG A 68 2.68 -22.49 -38.43
N SER A 69 2.53 -22.39 -39.75
CA SER A 69 2.35 -23.42 -40.78
C SER A 69 1.56 -24.70 -40.44
N THR A 70 0.55 -24.99 -41.25
CA THR A 70 0.42 -26.27 -41.99
C THR A 70 -0.52 -26.08 -43.18
N ASP A 71 -0.10 -26.37 -44.41
CA ASP A 71 -0.64 -27.54 -45.12
C ASP A 71 0.26 -27.94 -46.30
N ARG A 72 0.18 -29.23 -46.65
CA ARG A 72 1.00 -29.98 -47.60
C ARG A 72 0.76 -29.62 -49.08
#